data_AF-A0A1L9N4J2-F1
#
_entry.id   AF-A0A1L9N4J2-F1
#
_cell.length_a   1.000
_cell.length_b   1.000
_cell.length_c   1.000
_cell.angle_alpha   90.00
_cell.angle_beta   90.00
_cell.angle_gamma   90.00
#
_symmetry.space_group_name_H-M   'P 1'
#
loop_
_entity.id
_entity.type
_entity.pdbx_description
1 polymer ?
#
loop_
_entity_poly.entity_id
_entity_poly.type
_entity_poly.pdbx_seq_one_letter_code
_entity_poly.pdbx_strand_id
1 'polypeptide(L)'
;MTKKPLFLIASSLTLIIIILTTLSTANNSFPLRKRLPRPFVSAPHLRHDLHLQDTTNNNPYLSEIKEWLSQQLRPSTNNNKMGSKSSSHENPIISDVLPKNRLINVYASLTRQFDSVESRFNDPSSNVTVLAPRNSAIQNLPRKPWENPEDYERFGQAGAYEGDEGQDRARKNLERFVKAHVVVGSPWGEGDEGVTLAGEKVTWNKGEGGKIYIQPGNVEVDSVAEKVSNGELWILNGVVNYT
;
A
#
# COMPACT_ATOMS: atom_id res chain seq x y z
N MET A 1 -59.42 -3.20 15.21
CA MET A 1 -60.62 -2.58 14.60
C MET A 1 -60.42 -1.08 14.71
N THR A 2 -60.42 -0.23 13.69
CA THR A 2 -61.02 -0.27 12.36
C THR A 2 -60.26 0.73 11.45
N LYS A 3 -60.44 0.56 10.14
CA LYS A 3 -59.63 1.09 9.03
C LYS A 3 -59.95 2.56 8.68
N LYS A 4 -59.03 3.17 7.90
CA LYS A 4 -59.02 4.41 7.07
C LYS A 4 -60.30 4.56 6.18
N PRO A 5 -60.50 5.53 5.20
CA PRO A 5 -59.59 6.53 4.57
C PRO A 5 -60.28 7.85 4.03
N LEU A 6 -59.59 8.54 3.10
CA LEU A 6 -59.95 9.59 2.10
C LEU A 6 -59.45 11.02 2.44
N PHE A 7 -58.42 11.59 1.80
CA PHE A 7 -58.21 11.99 0.39
C PHE A 7 -59.25 12.98 -0.19
N LEU A 8 -58.72 14.10 -0.71
CA LEU A 8 -59.26 15.06 -1.70
C LEU A 8 -59.77 16.43 -1.19
N ILE A 9 -58.90 17.45 -1.20
CA ILE A 9 -59.16 18.83 -1.70
C ILE A 9 -57.80 19.34 -2.24
N ALA A 10 -57.48 19.16 -3.53
CA ALA A 10 -57.75 20.07 -4.64
C ALA A 10 -57.00 21.43 -4.58
N SER A 11 -55.92 21.50 -5.38
CA SER A 11 -55.59 22.58 -6.32
C SER A 11 -55.66 24.03 -5.86
N SER A 12 -54.52 24.68 -5.59
CA SER A 12 -54.37 26.13 -5.79
C SER A 12 -52.89 26.57 -5.78
N LEU A 13 -52.56 27.51 -6.67
CA LEU A 13 -51.31 28.29 -6.80
C LEU A 13 -50.11 27.66 -7.53
N THR A 14 -50.30 27.39 -8.82
CA THR A 14 -49.29 27.67 -9.86
C THR A 14 -49.65 28.97 -10.58
N LEU A 15 -49.06 30.12 -10.22
CA LEU A 15 -48.82 31.26 -11.11
C LEU A 15 -48.17 32.42 -10.31
N ILE A 16 -46.87 32.65 -10.47
CA ILE A 16 -46.29 33.98 -10.22
C ILE A 16 -45.45 34.37 -11.44
N ILE A 17 -46.13 35.10 -12.33
CA ILE A 17 -45.69 36.33 -12.98
C ILE A 17 -44.48 36.23 -13.92
N ILE A 18 -44.82 35.88 -15.17
CA ILE A 18 -44.29 36.54 -16.37
C ILE A 18 -44.79 38.00 -16.34
N ILE A 19 -43.90 38.99 -16.54
CA ILE A 19 -44.11 40.28 -17.25
C ILE A 19 -42.83 41.13 -17.10
N LEU A 20 -42.04 41.22 -18.19
CA LEU A 20 -41.49 42.47 -18.79
C LEU A 20 -40.37 42.13 -19.80
N THR A 21 -40.77 42.16 -21.07
CA THR A 21 -39.97 42.40 -22.29
C THR A 21 -39.40 43.84 -22.25
N THR A 22 -38.28 44.24 -22.88
CA THR A 22 -37.98 44.28 -24.32
C THR A 22 -36.51 44.70 -24.63
N LEU A 23 -35.99 44.16 -25.75
CA LEU A 23 -35.07 44.73 -26.77
C LEU A 23 -33.64 45.20 -26.41
N SER A 24 -32.65 44.50 -26.97
CA SER A 24 -31.62 45.15 -27.80
C SER A 24 -31.03 44.16 -28.80
N THR A 25 -31.32 44.38 -30.08
CA THR A 25 -30.70 43.69 -31.22
C THR A 25 -29.65 44.61 -31.85
N ALA A 26 -28.43 44.10 -32.01
CA ALA A 26 -27.54 44.56 -33.08
C ALA A 26 -26.60 43.41 -33.49
N ASN A 27 -26.92 42.82 -34.65
CA ASN A 27 -26.04 42.00 -35.46
C ASN A 27 -24.80 42.78 -35.88
N ASN A 28 -23.66 42.09 -36.02
CA ASN A 28 -22.80 42.23 -37.19
C ASN A 28 -22.00 40.96 -37.45
N SER A 29 -21.97 40.59 -38.72
CA SER A 29 -21.62 39.29 -39.26
C SER A 29 -20.29 39.32 -40.03
N PHE A 30 -19.41 38.33 -39.74
CA PHE A 30 -18.44 37.61 -40.61
C PHE A 30 -17.35 38.41 -41.39
N PRO A 31 -16.25 37.79 -41.94
CA PRO A 31 -16.01 36.36 -42.17
C PRO A 31 -14.57 35.78 -41.96
N LEU A 32 -14.53 34.44 -41.86
CA LEU A 32 -13.60 33.47 -42.46
C LEU A 32 -12.08 33.77 -42.54
N ARG A 33 -11.28 32.95 -41.85
CA ARG A 33 -10.15 32.25 -42.50
C ARG A 33 -10.09 30.78 -42.09
N LYS A 34 -10.28 29.93 -43.11
CA LYS A 34 -9.90 28.51 -43.14
C LYS A 34 -8.38 28.38 -43.09
N ARG A 35 -7.86 27.45 -42.27
CA ARG A 35 -6.62 26.72 -42.56
C ARG A 35 -6.81 25.25 -42.21
N LEU A 36 -6.58 24.40 -43.22
CA LEU A 36 -6.54 22.93 -43.16
C LEU A 36 -5.06 22.45 -43.00
N PRO A 37 -4.82 21.16 -42.69
CA PRO A 37 -3.80 20.67 -41.75
C PRO A 37 -2.53 20.12 -42.42
N ARG A 38 -1.50 19.78 -41.61
CA ARG A 38 -0.43 18.78 -41.90
C ARG A 38 0.55 18.61 -40.69
N PRO A 39 1.39 17.55 -40.62
CA PRO A 39 1.11 16.38 -39.78
C PRO A 39 2.24 15.98 -38.79
N PHE A 40 1.96 14.93 -38.01
CA PHE A 40 2.84 14.03 -37.24
C PHE A 40 4.10 14.58 -36.56
N VAL A 41 4.01 14.76 -35.23
CA VAL A 41 4.99 14.18 -34.30
C VAL A 41 4.22 13.62 -33.10
N SER A 42 4.29 12.31 -32.92
CA SER A 42 3.83 11.58 -31.75
C SER A 42 4.70 11.99 -30.56
N ALA A 43 4.25 12.96 -29.75
CA ALA A 43 4.86 13.19 -28.44
C ALA A 43 4.35 12.11 -27.48
N PRO A 44 5.23 11.34 -26.82
CA PRO A 44 4.80 10.29 -25.91
C PRO A 44 4.01 10.90 -24.75
N HIS A 45 2.87 10.30 -24.44
CA HIS A 45 2.06 10.61 -23.27
C HIS A 45 2.89 10.41 -22.01
N LEU A 46 3.42 11.51 -21.46
CA LEU A 46 4.16 11.54 -20.19
C LEU A 46 3.59 12.65 -19.33
N ARG A 47 2.30 12.52 -19.03
CA ARG A 47 1.63 13.26 -17.96
C ARG A 47 0.70 12.26 -17.31
N HIS A 48 1.23 11.51 -16.35
CA HIS A 48 0.57 10.87 -15.20
C HIS A 48 1.63 10.24 -14.25
N ASP A 49 2.93 10.32 -14.57
CA ASP A 49 4.04 9.84 -13.72
C ASP A 49 4.76 10.92 -12.89
N LEU A 50 4.31 12.18 -12.91
CA LEU A 50 5.00 13.28 -12.20
C LEU A 50 4.35 13.68 -10.86
N HIS A 51 3.78 12.71 -10.13
CA HIS A 51 3.27 12.96 -8.77
C HIS A 51 3.54 11.80 -7.79
N LEU A 52 4.65 11.08 -7.97
CA LEU A 52 5.12 10.11 -6.97
C LEU A 52 6.65 10.17 -6.71
N GLN A 53 7.39 11.03 -7.42
CA GLN A 53 8.83 11.20 -7.19
C GLN A 53 9.17 12.24 -6.12
N ASP A 54 8.24 13.13 -5.77
CA ASP A 54 8.53 14.25 -4.85
C ASP A 54 8.28 13.92 -3.36
N THR A 55 7.57 12.83 -3.06
CA THR A 55 7.29 12.43 -1.67
C THR A 55 8.32 11.49 -1.07
N THR A 56 9.18 10.86 -1.89
CA THR A 56 10.22 9.93 -1.38
C THR A 56 11.49 10.62 -0.87
N ASN A 57 11.75 11.87 -1.28
CA ASN A 57 12.98 12.59 -0.92
C ASN A 57 12.79 13.67 0.16
N ASN A 58 11.54 14.06 0.47
CA ASN A 58 11.25 15.15 1.41
C ASN A 58 10.67 14.67 2.75
N ASN A 59 10.56 13.36 3.00
CA ASN A 59 10.02 12.83 4.24
C ASN A 59 11.14 12.36 5.19
N PRO A 60 11.41 13.07 6.32
CA PRO A 60 12.48 12.74 7.26
C PRO A 60 12.32 11.33 7.87
N TYR A 61 11.09 10.82 7.95
CA TYR A 61 10.79 9.50 8.50
C TYR A 61 11.32 8.35 7.64
N LEU A 62 11.13 8.42 6.32
CA LEU A 62 11.68 7.41 5.42
C LEU A 62 13.19 7.51 5.31
N SER A 63 13.75 8.71 5.35
CA SER A 63 15.20 8.86 5.40
C SER A 63 15.77 8.31 6.68
N GLU A 64 15.13 8.51 7.84
CA GLU A 64 15.62 7.96 9.12
C GLU A 64 15.54 6.43 9.13
N ILE A 65 14.47 5.84 8.59
CA ILE A 65 14.39 4.39 8.38
C ILE A 65 15.54 3.95 7.49
N LYS A 66 15.70 4.54 6.30
CA LYS A 66 16.77 4.16 5.37
C LYS A 66 18.17 4.37 5.94
N GLU A 67 18.37 5.45 6.68
CA GLU A 67 19.62 5.80 7.35
C GLU A 67 19.93 4.77 8.43
N TRP A 68 18.95 4.45 9.29
CA TRP A 68 19.06 3.36 10.26
C TRP A 68 19.34 2.01 9.57
N LEU A 69 18.62 1.68 8.49
CA LEU A 69 18.87 0.47 7.70
C LEU A 69 20.30 0.47 7.14
N SER A 70 20.82 1.62 6.70
CA SER A 70 22.18 1.75 6.17
C SER A 70 23.26 1.66 7.27
N GLN A 71 22.96 2.11 8.50
CA GLN A 71 23.85 1.97 9.65
C GLN A 71 23.97 0.51 10.11
N GLN A 72 22.89 -0.27 10.00
CA GLN A 72 22.92 -1.71 10.25
C GLN A 72 23.67 -2.48 9.15
N LEU A 73 23.74 -1.93 7.94
CA LEU A 73 24.56 -2.43 6.82
C LEU A 73 25.99 -1.90 6.90
N ARG A 74 26.76 -2.29 7.93
CA ARG A 74 28.22 -2.24 7.78
C ARG A 74 28.58 -3.18 6.64
N PRO A 75 29.26 -2.72 5.57
CA PRO A 75 29.57 -3.59 4.45
C PRO A 75 30.56 -4.65 4.93
N SER A 76 30.09 -5.87 5.12
CA SER A 76 30.97 -7.01 4.92
C SER A 76 31.30 -6.98 3.43
N THR A 77 32.50 -6.52 3.08
CA THR A 77 33.03 -6.53 1.72
C THR A 77 33.23 -7.98 1.29
N ASN A 78 32.15 -8.67 1.00
CA ASN A 78 32.15 -9.85 0.17
C ASN A 78 31.61 -9.42 -1.19
N ASN A 79 32.53 -9.07 -2.07
CA ASN A 79 32.30 -8.97 -3.51
C ASN A 79 31.97 -10.35 -4.07
N ASN A 80 30.85 -10.94 -3.67
CA ASN A 80 30.24 -11.99 -4.45
C ASN A 80 29.38 -11.27 -5.50
N LYS A 81 29.98 -11.10 -6.68
CA LYS A 81 29.24 -11.00 -7.94
C LYS A 81 28.21 -12.13 -7.92
N MET A 82 26.99 -11.82 -7.51
CA MET A 82 25.88 -12.73 -7.66
C MET A 82 25.67 -12.84 -9.16
N GLY A 83 26.02 -14.01 -9.71
CA GLY A 83 25.86 -14.30 -11.11
C GLY A 83 24.43 -13.99 -11.52
N SER A 84 24.28 -13.11 -12.51
CA SER A 84 23.10 -13.06 -13.36
C SER A 84 22.89 -14.46 -13.91
N LYS A 85 22.10 -15.29 -13.22
CA LYS A 85 21.76 -16.61 -13.71
C LYS A 85 20.76 -16.39 -14.85
N SER A 86 21.25 -16.77 -16.02
CA SER A 86 20.60 -16.80 -17.31
C SER A 86 19.15 -17.24 -17.25
N SER A 87 18.33 -16.56 -18.05
CA SER A 87 17.02 -16.94 -18.58
C SER A 87 16.80 -18.45 -18.72
N SER A 88 16.28 -19.09 -17.68
CA SER A 88 15.32 -20.19 -17.78
C SER A 88 13.93 -19.59 -17.58
N HIS A 89 12.90 -20.14 -18.23
CA HIS A 89 11.49 -19.85 -17.92
C HIS A 89 11.14 -20.40 -16.52
N GLU A 90 11.83 -19.93 -15.49
CA GLU A 90 11.53 -20.23 -14.10
C GLU A 90 10.45 -19.24 -13.66
N ASN A 91 9.34 -19.76 -13.16
CA ASN A 91 8.25 -18.92 -12.68
C ASN A 91 8.79 -18.07 -11.52
N PRO A 92 8.59 -16.73 -11.56
CA PRO A 92 9.13 -15.83 -10.54
C PRO A 92 8.69 -16.28 -9.15
N ILE A 93 9.55 -16.08 -8.15
CA ILE A 93 9.27 -16.29 -6.73
C ILE A 93 9.07 -14.95 -6.01
N ILE A 94 8.62 -14.99 -4.75
CA ILE A 94 8.38 -13.80 -3.92
C ILE A 94 9.62 -12.87 -3.88
N SER A 95 10.83 -13.41 -3.75
CA SER A 95 12.05 -12.59 -3.69
C SER A 95 12.41 -11.88 -4.99
N ASP A 96 11.94 -12.38 -6.14
CA ASP A 96 12.13 -11.74 -7.45
C ASP A 96 11.19 -10.55 -7.66
N VAL A 97 10.01 -10.58 -7.05
CA VAL A 97 8.91 -9.63 -7.33
C VAL A 97 8.82 -8.51 -6.31
N LEU A 98 9.04 -8.82 -5.02
CA LEU A 98 9.04 -7.84 -3.93
C LEU A 98 9.86 -6.57 -4.21
N PRO A 99 11.14 -6.66 -4.62
CA PRO A 99 11.97 -5.47 -4.80
C PRO A 99 11.62 -4.65 -6.05
N LYS A 100 10.83 -5.19 -6.98
CA LYS A 100 10.42 -4.49 -8.21
C LYS A 100 9.26 -3.54 -7.96
N ASN A 101 8.49 -3.75 -6.89
CA ASN A 101 7.31 -2.97 -6.59
C ASN A 101 7.64 -1.71 -5.77
N ARG A 102 7.53 -0.54 -6.42
CA ARG A 102 7.84 0.77 -5.81
C ARG A 102 6.89 1.17 -4.68
N LEU A 103 5.65 0.67 -4.67
CA LEU A 103 4.65 1.02 -3.66
C LEU A 103 4.98 0.44 -2.28
N ILE A 104 5.77 -0.63 -2.23
CA ILE A 104 6.08 -1.39 -1.02
C ILE A 104 7.60 -1.49 -0.77
N ASN A 105 8.41 -0.67 -1.44
CA ASN A 105 9.87 -0.81 -1.40
C ASN A 105 10.48 -0.64 0.01
N VAL A 106 9.83 0.10 0.90
CA VAL A 106 10.23 0.21 2.31
C VAL A 106 10.11 -1.16 2.96
N TYR A 107 8.93 -1.77 2.90
CA TYR A 107 8.70 -3.11 3.45
C TYR A 107 9.64 -4.17 2.82
N ALA A 108 9.79 -4.16 1.50
CA ALA A 108 10.68 -5.10 0.80
C ALA A 108 12.16 -4.95 1.20
N SER A 109 12.59 -3.75 1.63
CA SER A 109 13.94 -3.56 2.17
C SER A 109 14.10 -4.15 3.58
N LEU A 110 13.05 -4.08 4.40
CA LEU A 110 13.04 -4.65 5.76
C LEU A 110 13.15 -6.17 5.72
N THR A 111 12.46 -6.82 4.79
CA THR A 111 12.42 -8.30 4.72
C THR A 111 13.80 -8.92 4.48
N ARG A 112 14.70 -8.21 3.81
CA ARG A 112 16.08 -8.64 3.52
C ARG A 112 17.02 -8.57 4.73
N GLN A 113 16.61 -7.94 5.82
CA GLN A 113 17.43 -7.85 7.02
C GLN A 113 17.29 -9.07 7.92
N PHE A 114 16.31 -9.92 7.66
CA PHE A 114 15.94 -11.02 8.52
C PHE A 114 16.00 -12.32 7.74
N ASP A 115 17.07 -13.09 7.94
CA ASP A 115 17.28 -14.39 7.30
C ASP A 115 16.07 -15.33 7.44
N SER A 116 15.36 -15.25 8.58
CA SER A 116 14.17 -16.05 8.87
C SER A 116 13.00 -15.79 7.92
N VAL A 117 12.97 -14.62 7.28
CA VAL A 117 11.97 -14.20 6.28
C VAL A 117 12.53 -14.35 4.87
N GLU A 118 13.76 -13.88 4.64
CA GLU A 118 14.40 -13.95 3.32
C GLU A 118 14.57 -15.39 2.84
N SER A 119 14.98 -16.32 3.72
CA SER A 119 15.11 -17.74 3.36
C SER A 119 13.79 -18.35 2.86
N ARG A 120 12.65 -17.97 3.47
CA ARG A 120 11.33 -18.46 3.04
C ARG A 120 10.90 -17.89 1.70
N PHE A 121 11.21 -16.61 1.44
CA PHE A 121 10.89 -15.97 0.16
C PHE A 121 11.72 -16.52 -0.99
N ASN A 122 12.94 -17.00 -0.69
CA ASN A 122 13.84 -17.63 -1.65
C ASN A 122 13.61 -19.14 -1.84
N ASP A 123 12.84 -19.79 -0.96
CA ASP A 123 12.53 -21.22 -1.05
C ASP A 123 11.31 -21.46 -1.94
N PRO A 124 11.46 -22.13 -3.10
CA PRO A 124 10.35 -22.43 -4.01
C PRO A 124 9.28 -23.35 -3.41
N SER A 125 9.62 -24.10 -2.35
CA SER A 125 8.70 -25.03 -1.67
C SER A 125 7.93 -24.40 -0.52
N SER A 126 8.32 -23.19 -0.09
CA SER A 126 7.70 -22.49 1.04
C SER A 126 6.58 -21.57 0.55
N ASN A 127 5.36 -22.11 0.42
CA ASN A 127 4.19 -21.32 0.04
C ASN A 127 3.81 -20.29 1.11
N VAL A 128 3.84 -19.00 0.75
CA VAL A 128 3.51 -17.89 1.67
C VAL A 128 2.61 -16.86 1.00
N THR A 129 1.80 -16.17 1.81
CA THR A 129 1.04 -15.00 1.36
C THR A 129 1.63 -13.77 2.05
N VAL A 130 2.24 -12.88 1.26
CA VAL A 130 2.89 -11.67 1.77
C VAL A 130 1.90 -10.52 1.76
N LEU A 131 1.61 -10.00 2.95
CA LEU A 131 0.73 -8.86 3.18
C LEU A 131 1.56 -7.58 3.23
N ALA A 132 2.00 -7.06 2.09
CA ALA A 132 2.94 -5.95 2.02
C ALA A 132 2.24 -4.59 2.22
N PRO A 133 2.50 -3.87 3.33
CA PRO A 133 1.95 -2.53 3.52
C PRO A 133 2.59 -1.55 2.54
N ARG A 134 1.79 -0.66 1.96
CA ARG A 134 2.31 0.44 1.14
C ARG A 134 3.23 1.33 1.96
N ASN A 135 4.16 1.98 1.29
CA ASN A 135 5.06 2.97 1.89
C ASN A 135 4.28 4.05 2.65
N SER A 136 3.13 4.50 2.12
CA SER A 136 2.25 5.46 2.78
C SER A 136 1.62 4.90 4.05
N ALA A 137 1.28 3.61 4.08
CA ALA A 137 0.75 2.96 5.28
C ALA A 137 1.80 2.92 6.41
N ILE A 138 3.06 2.58 6.08
CA ILE A 138 4.18 2.60 7.05
C ILE A 138 4.47 4.03 7.54
N GLN A 139 4.40 5.02 6.65
CA GLN A 139 4.64 6.43 6.97
C GLN A 139 3.56 7.01 7.90
N ASN A 140 2.32 6.57 7.75
CA ASN A 140 1.19 7.06 8.52
C ASN A 140 1.03 6.33 9.87
N LEU A 141 1.98 5.46 10.24
CA LEU A 141 1.96 4.82 11.54
C LEU A 141 2.12 5.87 12.65
N PRO A 142 1.39 5.74 13.78
CA PRO A 142 1.48 6.67 14.89
C PRO A 142 2.83 6.58 15.64
N ARG A 143 3.56 5.48 15.45
CA ARG A 143 4.89 5.20 16.00
C ARG A 143 5.73 4.47 14.97
N LYS A 144 7.05 4.48 15.14
CA LYS A 144 7.94 3.73 14.26
C LYS A 144 7.73 2.21 14.44
N PRO A 145 7.90 1.39 13.39
CA PRO A 145 7.73 -0.07 13.47
C PRO A 145 8.62 -0.77 14.51
N TRP A 146 9.77 -0.18 14.86
CA TRP A 146 10.70 -0.74 15.85
C TRP A 146 10.47 -0.19 17.27
N GLU A 147 9.62 0.82 17.42
CA GLU A 147 9.26 1.34 18.74
C GLU A 147 8.20 0.45 19.35
N ASN A 148 8.27 0.18 20.64
CA ASN A 148 7.32 -0.62 21.42
C ASN A 148 6.99 0.17 22.70
N PRO A 149 5.70 0.43 23.00
CA PRO A 149 5.29 1.09 24.23
C PRO A 149 5.91 0.46 25.49
N GLU A 150 6.01 -0.88 25.55
CA GLU A 150 6.59 -1.58 26.71
C GLU A 150 8.07 -1.27 26.91
N ASP A 151 8.83 -1.01 25.84
CA ASP A 151 10.25 -0.65 25.95
C ASP A 151 10.39 0.73 26.59
N TYR A 152 9.50 1.68 26.25
CA TYR A 152 9.49 3.00 26.89
C TYR A 152 9.09 2.94 28.35
N GLU A 153 8.15 2.09 28.70
CA GLU A 153 7.75 1.87 30.10
C GLU A 153 8.91 1.32 30.94
N ARG A 154 9.75 0.46 30.36
CA ARG A 154 10.85 -0.20 31.07
C ARG A 154 12.14 0.61 31.09
N PHE A 155 12.49 1.27 30.00
CA PHE A 155 13.81 1.88 29.80
C PHE A 155 13.76 3.42 29.65
N GLY A 156 12.55 4.00 29.59
CA GLY A 156 12.35 5.43 29.39
C GLY A 156 12.54 5.87 27.92
N GLN A 157 12.09 7.09 27.60
CA GLN A 157 12.13 7.62 26.24
C GLN A 157 13.54 7.74 25.66
N ALA A 158 14.51 8.17 26.48
CA ALA A 158 15.89 8.31 26.03
C ALA A 158 16.61 6.96 25.91
N GLY A 159 16.41 6.05 26.86
CA GLY A 159 17.18 4.80 26.96
C GLY A 159 16.62 3.61 26.19
N ALA A 160 15.35 3.64 25.75
CA ALA A 160 14.70 2.48 25.12
C ALA A 160 15.46 1.96 23.89
N TYR A 161 16.01 2.86 23.07
CA TYR A 161 16.70 2.50 21.82
C TYR A 161 18.11 3.10 21.70
N GLU A 162 18.69 3.54 22.83
CA GLU A 162 20.06 4.02 22.89
C GLU A 162 21.06 2.88 23.13
N GLY A 163 22.25 3.00 22.53
CA GLY A 163 23.32 2.00 22.67
C GLY A 163 23.01 0.67 21.99
N ASP A 164 23.95 -0.28 22.12
CA ASP A 164 23.87 -1.59 21.45
C ASP A 164 22.63 -2.40 21.88
N GLU A 165 22.30 -2.40 23.18
CA GLU A 165 21.10 -3.09 23.69
C GLU A 165 19.80 -2.48 23.15
N GLY A 166 19.75 -1.15 23.03
CA GLY A 166 18.62 -0.44 22.44
C GLY A 166 18.46 -0.77 20.96
N GLN A 167 19.56 -0.81 20.21
CA GLN A 167 19.55 -1.23 18.81
C GLN A 167 19.07 -2.67 18.65
N ASP A 168 19.48 -3.59 19.53
CA ASP A 168 19.02 -4.97 19.51
C ASP A 168 17.51 -5.10 19.80
N ARG A 169 16.96 -4.29 20.71
CA ARG A 169 15.51 -4.22 20.95
C ARG A 169 14.77 -3.71 19.70
N ALA A 170 15.24 -2.61 19.11
CA ALA A 170 14.67 -2.07 17.88
C ALA A 170 14.68 -3.11 16.75
N ARG A 171 15.80 -3.84 16.58
CA ARG A 171 15.93 -4.89 15.56
C ARG A 171 14.94 -6.03 15.78
N LYS A 172 14.74 -6.48 17.03
CA LYS A 172 13.74 -7.52 17.37
C LYS A 172 12.31 -7.07 17.08
N ASN A 173 11.97 -5.83 17.42
CA ASN A 173 10.65 -5.25 17.16
C ASN A 173 10.39 -5.17 15.64
N LEU A 174 11.40 -4.77 14.87
CA LEU A 174 11.32 -4.71 13.42
C LEU A 174 11.18 -6.11 12.79
N GLU A 175 11.88 -7.11 13.31
CA GLU A 175 11.71 -8.51 12.88
C GLU A 175 10.27 -8.98 13.10
N ARG A 176 9.68 -8.65 14.26
CA ARG A 176 8.30 -8.98 14.60
C ARG A 176 7.31 -8.29 13.66
N PHE A 177 7.52 -7.00 13.40
CA PHE A 177 6.74 -6.23 12.42
C PHE A 177 6.76 -6.91 11.04
N VAL A 178 7.93 -7.30 10.54
CA VAL A 178 8.03 -7.97 9.23
C VAL A 178 7.32 -9.31 9.26
N LYS A 179 7.56 -10.13 10.29
CA LYS A 179 6.95 -11.47 10.41
C LYS A 179 5.42 -11.44 10.51
N ALA A 180 4.84 -10.42 11.12
CA ALA A 180 3.40 -10.23 11.20
C ALA A 180 2.74 -10.09 9.81
N HIS A 181 3.48 -9.60 8.82
CA HIS A 181 3.00 -9.37 7.46
C HIS A 181 3.26 -10.55 6.51
N VAL A 182 3.60 -11.73 7.03
CA VAL A 182 3.83 -12.94 6.23
C VAL A 182 2.96 -14.06 6.77
N VAL A 183 1.94 -14.44 6.00
CA VAL A 183 1.04 -15.55 6.32
C VAL A 183 1.63 -16.84 5.76
N VAL A 184 1.66 -17.88 6.58
CA VAL A 184 2.08 -19.21 6.16
C VAL A 184 0.97 -19.84 5.32
N GLY A 185 1.33 -20.30 4.12
CA GLY A 185 0.39 -20.91 3.18
C GLY A 185 -0.03 -19.98 2.05
N SER A 186 -0.22 -20.58 0.89
CA SER A 186 -0.77 -19.95 -0.30
C SER A 186 -1.24 -21.05 -1.27
N PRO A 187 -2.35 -20.85 -2.01
CA PRO A 187 -3.29 -19.73 -1.93
C PRO A 187 -4.03 -19.68 -0.59
N TRP A 188 -4.39 -18.48 -0.13
CA TRP A 188 -5.08 -18.28 1.14
C TRP A 188 -6.56 -17.94 0.91
N GLY A 189 -7.46 -18.84 1.32
CA GLY A 189 -8.90 -18.76 1.02
C GLY A 189 -9.68 -17.79 1.92
N GLU A 190 -10.85 -17.37 1.42
CA GLU A 190 -11.74 -16.43 2.12
C GLU A 190 -12.30 -17.06 3.40
N GLY A 191 -12.19 -16.35 4.52
CA GLY A 191 -12.61 -16.85 5.83
C GLY A 191 -11.66 -17.87 6.46
N ASP A 192 -10.64 -18.35 5.74
CA ASP A 192 -9.67 -19.31 6.29
C ASP A 192 -8.75 -18.62 7.31
N GLU A 193 -8.53 -19.27 8.45
CA GLU A 193 -7.58 -18.82 9.45
C GLU A 193 -6.14 -19.02 8.94
N GLY A 194 -5.45 -17.91 8.67
CA GLY A 194 -4.03 -17.87 8.39
C GLY A 194 -3.23 -17.60 9.66
N VAL A 195 -2.03 -18.17 9.76
CA VAL A 195 -1.08 -17.90 10.85
C VAL A 195 0.13 -17.16 10.28
N THR A 196 0.48 -16.03 10.87
CA THR A 196 1.64 -15.25 10.45
C THR A 196 2.93 -15.88 10.95
N LEU A 197 4.08 -15.50 10.39
CA LEU A 197 5.39 -15.91 10.92
C LEU A 197 5.65 -15.37 12.35
N ALA A 198 4.90 -14.36 12.78
CA ALA A 198 4.91 -13.87 14.16
C ALA A 198 4.00 -14.70 15.09
N GLY A 199 3.25 -15.66 14.55
CA GLY A 199 2.32 -16.53 15.28
C GLY A 199 0.91 -15.94 15.46
N GLU A 200 0.62 -14.81 14.84
CA GLU A 200 -0.68 -14.14 14.94
C GLU A 200 -1.68 -14.76 13.98
N LYS A 201 -2.93 -14.88 14.42
CA LYS A 201 -4.04 -15.39 13.60
C LYS A 201 -4.65 -14.24 12.82
N VAL A 202 -4.76 -14.44 11.51
CA VAL A 202 -5.39 -13.50 10.59
C VAL A 202 -6.43 -14.21 9.74
N THR A 203 -7.45 -13.49 9.30
CA THR A 203 -8.45 -13.96 8.31
C THR A 203 -8.69 -12.85 7.30
N TRP A 204 -9.29 -13.14 6.17
CA TRP A 204 -9.77 -12.11 5.26
C TRP A 204 -11.17 -12.40 4.77
N ASN A 205 -11.93 -11.34 4.50
CA ASN A 205 -13.29 -11.44 3.98
C ASN A 205 -13.53 -10.34 2.94
N LYS A 206 -14.45 -10.57 2.00
CA LYS A 206 -14.97 -9.51 1.14
C LYS A 206 -15.97 -8.65 1.90
N GLY A 207 -15.71 -7.35 1.95
CA GLY A 207 -16.65 -6.35 2.44
C GLY A 207 -17.56 -5.82 1.32
N GLU A 208 -18.29 -4.76 1.65
CA GLU A 208 -19.16 -4.07 0.70
C GLU A 208 -18.38 -3.56 -0.52
N GLY A 209 -18.99 -3.68 -1.70
CA GLY A 209 -18.35 -3.29 -2.96
C GLY A 209 -17.25 -4.23 -3.45
N GLY A 210 -17.08 -5.41 -2.84
CA GLY A 210 -16.13 -6.44 -3.28
C GLY A 210 -14.68 -6.19 -2.84
N LYS A 211 -14.45 -5.19 -1.97
CA LYS A 211 -13.14 -4.90 -1.37
C LYS A 211 -12.76 -5.99 -0.37
N ILE A 212 -11.48 -6.34 -0.31
CA ILE A 212 -10.96 -7.35 0.60
C ILE A 212 -10.43 -6.66 1.87
N TYR A 213 -10.76 -7.22 3.03
CA TYR A 213 -10.29 -6.73 4.32
C TYR A 213 -9.63 -7.85 5.12
N ILE A 214 -8.44 -7.56 5.67
CA ILE A 214 -7.74 -8.42 6.61
C ILE A 214 -8.23 -8.14 8.03
N GLN A 215 -8.44 -9.20 8.80
CA GLN A 215 -8.79 -9.18 10.21
C GLN A 215 -7.72 -9.91 11.04
N PRO A 216 -7.50 -9.50 12.31
CA PRO A 216 -8.10 -8.34 12.96
C PRO A 216 -7.53 -7.01 12.43
N GLY A 217 -8.26 -5.91 12.67
CA GLY A 217 -7.80 -4.54 12.35
C GLY A 217 -8.44 -3.91 11.12
N ASN A 218 -9.30 -4.64 10.39
CA ASN A 218 -10.04 -4.14 9.24
C ASN A 218 -9.15 -3.46 8.19
N VAL A 219 -8.03 -4.09 7.86
CA VAL A 219 -7.04 -3.53 6.94
C VAL A 219 -7.45 -3.81 5.51
N GLU A 220 -7.71 -2.76 4.73
CA GLU A 220 -8.07 -2.88 3.32
C GLU A 220 -6.87 -3.36 2.47
N VAL A 221 -7.12 -4.37 1.64
CA VAL A 221 -6.21 -4.79 0.57
C VAL A 221 -6.43 -3.88 -0.64
N ASP A 222 -5.36 -3.19 -1.06
CA ASP A 222 -5.34 -2.37 -2.27
C ASP A 222 -5.48 -3.24 -3.51
N SER A 223 -4.66 -4.29 -3.59
CA SER A 223 -4.62 -5.23 -4.71
C SER A 223 -3.93 -6.54 -4.34
N VAL A 224 -4.35 -7.64 -4.96
CA VAL A 224 -3.57 -8.88 -5.05
C VAL A 224 -2.63 -8.71 -6.25
N ALA A 225 -1.44 -8.20 -5.99
CA ALA A 225 -0.55 -7.67 -7.02
C ALA A 225 0.04 -8.77 -7.91
N GLU A 226 0.55 -9.84 -7.30
CA GLU A 226 1.20 -10.92 -8.05
C GLU A 226 0.91 -12.28 -7.41
N LYS A 227 0.73 -13.30 -8.26
CA LYS A 227 0.74 -14.71 -7.87
C LYS A 227 1.98 -15.34 -8.47
N VAL A 228 2.82 -15.89 -7.60
CA VAL A 228 4.16 -16.41 -7.92
C VAL A 228 4.25 -17.89 -7.59
N SER A 229 5.35 -18.53 -7.97
CA SER A 229 5.49 -20.00 -7.82
C SER A 229 5.45 -20.47 -6.37
N ASN A 230 5.95 -19.65 -5.43
CA ASN A 230 5.95 -19.96 -4.00
C ASN A 230 5.01 -19.07 -3.17
N GLY A 231 3.99 -18.45 -3.78
CA GLY A 231 3.09 -17.62 -2.99
C GLY A 231 2.26 -16.57 -3.70
N GLU A 232 1.76 -15.63 -2.91
CA GLU A 232 1.02 -14.46 -3.36
C GLU A 232 1.55 -13.19 -2.69
N LEU A 233 1.55 -12.08 -3.43
CA LEU A 233 1.89 -10.75 -2.94
C LEU A 233 0.65 -9.86 -2.95
N TRP A 234 0.22 -9.46 -1.76
CA TRP A 234 -0.95 -8.62 -1.52
C TRP A 234 -0.48 -7.27 -1.02
N ILE A 235 -0.95 -6.19 -1.63
CA ILE A 235 -0.60 -4.82 -1.24
C ILE A 235 -1.68 -4.28 -0.31
N LEU A 236 -1.30 -3.73 0.83
CA LEU A 236 -2.22 -3.24 1.86
C LEU A 236 -2.24 -1.71 1.95
N ASN A 237 -3.45 -1.17 2.17
CA ASN A 237 -3.65 0.26 2.49
C ASN A 237 -3.33 0.60 3.95
N GLY A 238 -3.14 -0.39 4.80
CA GLY A 238 -2.76 -0.26 6.20
C GLY A 238 -1.69 -1.27 6.60
N VAL A 239 -1.48 -1.40 7.89
CA VAL A 239 -0.50 -2.29 8.52
C VAL A 239 -1.27 -3.30 9.35
N VAL A 240 -0.96 -4.59 9.22
CA VAL A 240 -1.61 -5.61 10.07
C VAL A 240 -1.14 -5.45 11.51
N ASN A 241 -1.99 -5.79 12.46
CA ASN A 241 -1.61 -5.68 13.86
C ASN A 241 -0.36 -6.53 14.13
N TYR A 242 0.58 -5.96 14.86
CA TYR A 242 1.79 -6.61 15.31
C TYR A 242 1.92 -6.28 16.79
N THR A 243 1.85 -7.31 17.62
CA THR A 243 2.00 -7.17 19.07
C THR A 243 3.45 -7.11 19.48
#